data_AF-A0A0C3MV34-F1
#
_entry.id   AF-A0A0C3MV34-F1
#
_cell.length_a   1.000
_cell.length_b   1.000
_cell.length_c   1.000
_cell.angle_alpha   90.00
_cell.angle_beta   90.00
_cell.angle_gamma   90.00
#
_symmetry.space_group_name_H-M   'P 1'
#
loop_
_entity.id
_entity.type
_entity.pdbx_description
1 polymer ?
#
loop_
_entity_poly.entity_id
_entity_poly.type
_entity_poly.pdbx_seq_one_letter_code
_entity_poly.pdbx_strand_id
1 'polypeptide(L)'
;MTSLTSADKREIGQHFVFGFHGHEISEDVKVLIRDYHVGNIILMKRNVQDVKQVHQLVQSLQQLAKESGHPRPLMIGIDQENALSTPQP
;
A
#
# COMPACT_ATOMS: atom_id res chain seq x y z
N MET A 1 13.47 -28.64 -6.23
CA MET A 1 12.64 -27.43 -6.07
C MET A 1 13.41 -26.27 -6.67
N THR A 2 12.88 -25.62 -7.71
CA THR A 2 13.50 -24.45 -8.32
C THR A 2 13.35 -23.25 -7.40
N SER A 3 14.45 -22.58 -7.05
CA SER A 3 14.42 -21.37 -6.23
C SER A 3 14.07 -20.16 -7.08
N LEU A 4 13.23 -19.26 -6.56
CA LEU A 4 12.88 -18.00 -7.22
C LEU A 4 14.08 -17.04 -7.28
N THR A 5 14.32 -16.44 -8.44
CA THR A 5 15.27 -15.35 -8.59
C THR A 5 14.74 -14.05 -7.99
N SER A 6 15.61 -13.05 -7.81
CA SER A 6 15.18 -11.72 -7.35
C SER A 6 14.27 -11.03 -8.38
N ALA A 7 14.46 -11.30 -9.67
CA ALA A 7 13.60 -10.77 -10.72
C ALA A 7 12.19 -11.37 -10.62
N ASP A 8 12.09 -12.68 -10.43
CA ASP A 8 10.79 -13.37 -10.24
C ASP A 8 10.05 -12.82 -9.03
N LYS A 9 10.75 -12.65 -7.88
CA LYS A 9 10.14 -12.08 -6.67
C LYS A 9 9.61 -10.66 -6.91
N ARG A 10 10.37 -9.84 -7.65
CA ARG A 10 9.98 -8.47 -8.01
C ARG A 10 8.75 -8.45 -8.90
N GLU A 11 8.71 -9.29 -9.92
CA GLU A 11 7.56 -9.41 -10.82
C GLU A 11 6.32 -9.87 -10.05
N ILE A 12 6.45 -10.94 -9.26
CA ILE A 12 5.36 -11.48 -8.43
C ILE A 12 4.79 -10.40 -7.50
N GLY A 13 5.64 -9.60 -6.85
CA GLY A 13 5.21 -8.52 -5.95
C GLY A 13 4.31 -7.48 -6.62
N GLN A 14 4.43 -7.26 -7.94
CA GLN A 14 3.57 -6.32 -8.68
C GLN A 14 2.13 -6.83 -8.89
N HIS A 15 1.87 -8.12 -8.64
CA HIS A 15 0.54 -8.72 -8.80
C HIS A 15 -0.30 -8.74 -7.53
N PHE A 16 0.26 -8.35 -6.38
CA PHE A 16 -0.45 -8.34 -5.10
C PHE A 16 -0.91 -6.95 -4.70
N VAL A 17 -2.08 -6.89 -4.05
CA VAL A 17 -2.62 -5.69 -3.39
C VAL A 17 -2.76 -5.99 -1.91
N PHE A 18 -2.14 -5.17 -1.05
CA PHE A 18 -2.24 -5.33 0.39
C PHE A 18 -2.81 -4.09 1.07
N GLY A 19 -3.60 -4.30 2.12
CA GLY A 19 -4.01 -3.24 3.05
C GLY A 19 -3.30 -3.39 4.39
N PHE A 20 -3.34 -2.36 5.22
CA PHE A 20 -2.77 -2.37 6.57
C PHE A 20 -3.67 -1.60 7.55
N HIS A 21 -3.27 -1.57 8.83
CA HIS A 21 -4.00 -0.87 9.90
C HIS A 21 -3.25 0.37 10.36
N GLY A 22 -3.99 1.39 10.78
CA GLY A 22 -3.44 2.65 11.30
C GLY A 22 -3.36 3.75 10.25
N HIS A 23 -3.06 4.96 10.72
CA HIS A 23 -2.97 6.19 9.92
C HIS A 23 -1.54 6.49 9.44
N GLU A 24 -0.59 5.63 9.78
CA GLU A 24 0.83 5.72 9.44
C GLU A 24 1.33 4.37 8.94
N ILE A 25 2.48 4.38 8.24
CA ILE A 25 3.09 3.17 7.66
C ILE A 25 3.54 2.23 8.78
N SER A 26 2.92 1.05 8.87
CA SER A 26 3.32 0.00 9.81
C SER A 26 4.60 -0.71 9.34
N GLU A 27 5.34 -1.33 10.27
CA GLU A 27 6.54 -2.08 9.91
C GLU A 27 6.25 -3.24 8.94
N ASP A 28 5.11 -3.92 9.11
CA ASP A 28 4.69 -4.99 8.22
C ASP A 28 4.57 -4.53 6.76
N VAL A 29 3.96 -3.36 6.53
CA VAL A 29 3.82 -2.84 5.16
C VAL A 29 5.16 -2.39 4.59
N LYS A 30 6.10 -1.95 5.44
CA LYS A 30 7.47 -1.66 5.00
C LYS A 30 8.18 -2.90 4.52
N VAL A 31 8.07 -4.00 5.25
CA VAL A 31 8.63 -5.30 4.84
C VAL A 31 8.03 -5.75 3.51
N LEU A 32 6.71 -5.64 3.34
CA LEU A 32 6.05 -5.99 2.08
C LEU A 32 6.55 -5.17 0.88
N ILE A 33 6.70 -3.85 1.05
CA ILE A 33 7.16 -2.96 -0.03
C ILE A 33 8.67 -3.17 -0.29
N ARG A 34 9.49 -3.23 0.74
CA ARG A 34 10.95 -3.28 0.63
C ARG A 34 11.45 -4.66 0.20
N ASP A 35 11.01 -5.71 0.90
CA ASP A 35 11.61 -7.04 0.82
C ASP A 35 10.84 -7.97 -0.13
N TYR A 36 9.52 -7.77 -0.23
CA TYR A 36 8.65 -8.55 -1.12
C TYR A 36 8.21 -7.80 -2.37
N HIS A 37 8.67 -6.55 -2.54
CA HIS A 37 8.45 -5.73 -3.73
C HIS A 37 6.97 -5.57 -4.10
N VAL A 38 6.09 -5.50 -3.09
CA VAL A 38 4.66 -5.25 -3.29
C VAL A 38 4.46 -3.91 -3.99
N GLY A 39 3.81 -3.94 -5.15
CA GLY A 39 3.59 -2.75 -5.99
C GLY A 39 2.26 -2.03 -5.73
N ASN A 40 1.33 -2.62 -5.00
CA ASN A 40 -0.02 -2.09 -4.86
C ASN A 40 -0.50 -2.09 -3.41
N ILE A 41 -1.05 -0.97 -2.97
CA ILE A 41 -1.63 -0.79 -1.63
C ILE A 41 -3.10 -0.37 -1.76
N ILE A 42 -3.97 -0.94 -0.93
CA ILE A 42 -5.36 -0.49 -0.79
C ILE A 42 -5.57 0.17 0.57
N LEU A 43 -6.01 1.43 0.55
CA LEU A 43 -6.42 2.16 1.75
C LEU A 43 -7.89 1.85 2.04
N MET A 44 -8.20 1.66 3.31
CA MET A 44 -9.55 1.44 3.81
C MET A 44 -9.93 2.58 4.78
N LYS A 45 -11.18 2.64 5.23
CA LYS A 45 -11.65 3.66 6.20
C LYS A 45 -10.75 3.81 7.43
N ARG A 46 -10.18 2.71 7.93
CA ARG A 46 -9.23 2.67 9.07
C ARG A 46 -7.86 3.34 8.81
N ASN A 47 -7.60 3.78 7.58
CA ASN A 47 -6.37 4.47 7.20
C ASN A 47 -6.58 5.97 6.96
N VAL A 48 -7.82 6.45 7.07
CA VAL A 48 -8.25 7.81 6.71
C VAL A 48 -8.74 8.53 7.96
N GLN A 49 -7.99 9.55 8.37
CA GLN A 49 -8.38 10.49 9.43
C GLN A 49 -8.84 11.82 8.84
N ASP A 50 -8.00 12.44 8.03
CA ASP A 50 -8.29 13.68 7.31
C ASP A 50 -7.43 13.78 6.04
N VAL A 51 -7.72 14.78 5.20
CA VAL A 51 -7.02 14.98 3.90
C VAL A 51 -5.52 15.18 4.08
N LYS A 52 -5.09 15.93 5.10
CA LYS A 52 -3.67 16.22 5.34
C LYS A 52 -2.92 14.96 5.75
N GLN A 53 -3.51 14.17 6.64
CA GLN A 53 -2.96 12.88 7.08
C GLN A 53 -2.87 11.90 5.91
N VAL A 54 -3.92 11.74 5.10
CA VAL A 54 -3.88 10.83 3.94
C VAL A 54 -2.83 11.28 2.92
N HIS A 55 -2.69 12.59 2.68
CA HIS A 55 -1.65 13.11 1.81
C HIS A 55 -0.24 12.72 2.29
N GLN A 56 0.04 12.89 3.59
CA GLN A 56 1.32 12.50 4.20
C GLN A 56 1.54 10.98 4.14
N LEU A 57 0.50 10.19 4.38
CA LEU A 57 0.56 8.74 4.30
C LEU A 57 0.94 8.27 2.89
N VAL A 58 0.25 8.78 1.87
CA VAL A 58 0.53 8.45 0.47
C VAL A 58 1.92 8.91 0.05
N GLN A 59 2.34 10.12 0.43
CA GLN A 59 3.71 10.59 0.16
C GLN A 59 4.75 9.66 0.78
N SER A 60 4.55 9.25 2.03
CA SER A 60 5.49 8.37 2.73
C SER A 60 5.56 6.99 2.07
N LEU A 61 4.42 6.45 1.60
CA LEU A 61 4.38 5.16 0.90
C LEU A 61 5.13 5.23 -0.43
N GLN A 62 4.93 6.31 -1.20
CA GLN A 62 5.62 6.51 -2.47
C GLN A 62 7.13 6.74 -2.27
N GLN A 63 7.51 7.49 -1.23
CA GLN A 63 8.92 7.69 -0.89
C GLN A 63 9.61 6.38 -0.52
N LEU A 64 8.95 5.55 0.31
CA LEU A 64 9.47 4.24 0.70
C LEU A 64 9.66 3.31 -0.52
N ALA A 65 8.71 3.28 -1.45
CA ALA A 65 8.84 2.47 -2.66
C ALA A 65 10.00 2.95 -3.55
N LYS A 66 10.16 4.27 -3.69
CA LYS A 66 11.28 4.86 -4.42
C LYS A 66 12.63 4.49 -3.78
N GLU A 67 12.75 4.63 -2.46
CA GLU A 67 13.96 4.26 -1.70
C GLU A 67 14.24 2.76 -1.75
N SER A 68 13.20 1.94 -1.84
CA SER A 68 13.30 0.48 -2.00
C SER A 68 13.60 0.04 -3.45
N GLY A 69 13.83 0.99 -4.37
CA GLY A 69 14.21 0.73 -5.76
C GLY A 69 13.07 0.17 -6.62
N HIS A 70 11.82 0.53 -6.33
CA HIS A 70 10.72 0.19 -7.23
C HIS A 70 10.89 0.93 -8.56
N PRO A 71 10.71 0.25 -9.71
CA PRO A 71 10.87 0.86 -11.03
C PRO A 71 9.70 1.81 -11.38
N ARG A 72 8.58 1.71 -10.65
CA ARG A 72 7.37 2.52 -10.83
C ARG A 72 6.81 2.90 -9.45
N PRO A 73 6.04 4.00 -9.34
CA PRO A 73 5.31 4.33 -8.12
C PRO A 73 4.33 3.22 -7.73
N LEU A 74 3.98 3.16 -6.44
CA LEU A 74 2.94 2.25 -5.97
C LEU A 74 1.60 2.63 -6.59
N MET A 75 0.81 1.64 -7.00
CA MET A 75 -0.62 1.84 -7.20
C MET A 75 -1.27 2.00 -5.82
N ILE A 76 -1.99 3.10 -5.61
CA ILE A 76 -2.77 3.32 -4.39
C ILE A 76 -4.25 3.26 -4.76
N GLY A 77 -4.92 2.21 -4.30
CA GLY A 77 -6.37 2.05 -4.40
C GLY A 77 -7.06 2.51 -3.12
N ILE A 78 -8.32 2.92 -3.25
CA ILE A 78 -9.23 3.11 -2.12
C ILE A 78 -10.63 2.71 -2.59
N ASP A 79 -11.37 2.05 -1.71
CA ASP A 79 -12.80 1.83 -1.93
C ASP A 79 -13.55 3.12 -1.53
N GLN A 80 -13.99 3.87 -2.54
CA GLN A 80 -14.83 5.06 -2.42
C GLN A 80 -16.18 4.82 -3.10
N GLU A 81 -16.77 3.64 -2.89
CA GLU A 81 -18.18 3.48 -3.15
C GLU A 81 -18.97 4.34 -2.15
N ASN A 82 -19.54 5.45 -2.63
CA ASN A 82 -20.43 6.28 -1.84
C ASN A 82 -21.65 5.47 -1.39
N ALA A 83 -21.62 4.96 -0.16
CA ALA A 83 -22.81 4.57 0.58
C ALA A 83 -22.63 4.93 2.07
N LEU A 84 -23.46 5.87 2.51
CA LEU A 84 -23.74 6.18 3.91
C LEU A 84 -24.15 4.89 4.64
N SER A 85 -23.19 4.19 5.25
CA SER A 85 -23.49 3.30 6.38
C SER A 85 -23.65 4.15 7.65
N THR A 86 -24.53 5.14 7.56
CA THR A 86 -25.18 5.75 8.71
C THR A 86 -26.62 5.30 8.65
N PRO A 87 -27.16 4.63 9.69
CA PRO A 87 -28.59 4.63 9.88
C PRO A 87 -29.05 6.09 9.82
N GLN A 88 -29.98 6.40 8.91
CA GLN A 88 -30.76 7.63 9.01
C GLN A 88 -31.50 7.57 10.37
N PRO A 89 -31.67 8.71 11.05
CA PRO A 89 -32.30 8.77 12.38
C PRO A 89 -33.68 8.11 12.43
#